data_AF-A0A4Q1TBH7-F1
#
_entry.id   AF-A0A4Q1TBH7-F1
#
_cell.length_a   1.000
_cell.length_b   1.000
_cell.length_c   1.000
_cell.angle_alpha   90.00
_cell.angle_beta   90.00
_cell.angle_gamma   90.00
#
_symmetry.space_group_name_H-M   'P 1'
#
loop_
_entity.id
_entity.type
_entity.pdbx_description
1 polymer ?
#
loop_
_entity_poly.entity_id
_entity_poly.type
_entity_poly.pdbx_seq_one_letter_code
_entity_poly.pdbx_strand_id
1 'polypeptide(L)' 'MYIFDIEDRTYLCLVPEEQENEAEVEVHFLRYDETDGMLYPIETEEEQENVIATFETLEAEFNE' A
#
# COMPACT_ATOMS: atom_id res chain seq x y z
N MET A 1 6.50 -0.14 6.98
CA MET A 1 5.70 0.85 6.23
C MET A 1 6.38 1.08 4.90
N TYR A 2 5.64 0.98 3.80
CA TYR A 2 6.11 1.26 2.45
C TYR A 2 5.28 2.37 1.82
N ILE A 3 5.91 3.20 0.99
CA ILE A 3 5.26 4.29 0.25
C ILE A 3 5.60 4.10 -1.23
N PHE A 4 4.61 4.19 -2.10
CA PHE A 4 4.79 4.06 -3.54
C PHE A 4 3.79 4.93 -4.29
N ASP A 5 4.16 5.29 -5.51
CA ASP A 5 3.37 6.14 -6.38
C ASP A 5 2.78 5.31 -7.52
N ILE A 6 1.47 5.47 -7.75
CA ILE A 6 0.77 4.93 -8.92
C ILE A 6 0.23 6.13 -9.68
N GLU A 7 0.78 6.33 -10.88
CA GLU A 7 0.47 7.45 -11.75
C GLU A 7 0.65 8.80 -11.06
N ASP A 8 -0.44 9.44 -10.63
CA ASP A 8 -0.48 10.79 -10.02
C ASP A 8 -0.95 10.71 -8.55
N ARG A 9 -0.90 9.52 -7.94
CA ARG A 9 -1.39 9.27 -6.58
C ARG A 9 -0.36 8.51 -5.76
N THR A 10 -0.11 8.99 -4.56
CA THR A 10 0.77 8.34 -3.58
C THR A 10 -0.05 7.43 -2.68
N TYR A 11 0.46 6.23 -2.42
CA TYR A 11 -0.16 5.24 -1.54
C TYR A 11 0.81 4.77 -0.46
N LEU A 12 0.25 4.43 0.70
CA LEU A 12 0.96 3.85 1.83
C LEU A 12 0.47 2.44 2.09
N CYS A 13 1.41 1.52 2.25
CA CYS A 13 1.20 0.19 2.78
C CYS A 13 1.63 0.15 4.25
N LEU A 14 0.68 -0.18 5.11
CA LEU A 14 0.85 -0.33 6.55
C LEU A 14 0.79 -1.82 6.90
N VAL A 15 1.86 -2.29 7.54
CA VAL A 15 1.94 -3.64 8.12
C VAL A 15 1.91 -3.46 9.63
N PRO A 16 0.91 -4.00 10.35
CA PRO A 16 0.86 -3.89 11.80
C PRO A 16 2.05 -4.60 12.46
N GLU A 17 2.72 -3.92 13.40
CA GLU A 17 3.93 -4.44 14.07
C GLU A 17 3.67 -5.73 14.87
N GLU A 18 2.42 -5.93 15.31
CA GLU A 18 2.00 -7.12 16.06
C GLU A 18 2.15 -8.42 15.25
N GLN A 19 2.24 -8.32 13.92
CA GLN A 19 2.29 -9.44 12.98
C GLN A 19 3.72 -9.78 12.51
N GLU A 20 4.76 -9.13 13.05
CA GLU A 20 6.16 -9.30 12.61
C GLU A 20 6.64 -10.77 12.65
N ASN A 21 6.05 -11.60 13.50
CA ASN A 21 6.39 -13.02 13.66
C ASN A 21 5.39 -13.98 12.98
N GLU A 22 4.42 -13.46 12.23
CA GLU A 22 3.43 -14.28 11.51
C GLU A 22 3.94 -14.69 10.14
N ALA A 23 3.51 -15.87 9.68
CA ALA A 23 3.89 -16.40 8.37
C ALA A 23 3.17 -15.66 7.22
N GLU A 24 2.02 -15.06 7.51
CA GLU A 24 1.23 -14.23 6.60
C GLU A 24 0.88 -12.96 7.35
N VAL A 25 1.19 -11.80 6.76
CA VAL A 25 0.88 -10.49 7.36
C VAL A 25 -0.29 -9.84 6.61
N GLU A 26 -1.25 -9.32 7.35
CA GLU A 26 -2.31 -8.49 6.80
C GLU A 26 -1.77 -7.08 6.56
N VAL A 27 -1.92 -6.58 5.34
CA VAL A 27 -1.49 -5.24 4.94
C VAL A 27 -2.69 -4.34 4.70
N HIS A 28 -2.57 -3.08 5.12
CA HIS A 28 -3.58 -2.06 4.87
C HIS A 28 -3.05 -0.99 3.91
N PHE A 29 -3.86 -0.64 2.92
CA PHE A 29 -3.53 0.39 1.94
C PHE A 29 -4.33 1.67 2.18
N LEU A 30 -3.65 2.82 2.15
CA LEU A 30 -4.23 4.15 2.27
C LEU A 30 -3.68 5.06 1.17
N ARG A 31 -4.53 5.94 0.63
CA ARG A 31 -4.14 6.99 -0.32
C ARG A 31 -3.65 8.21 0.45
N TYR A 32 -2.48 8.73 0.11
CA TYR A 32 -1.97 9.98 0.64
C TYR A 32 -2.31 11.13 -0.31
N ASP A 33 -2.90 12.18 0.25
CA ASP A 33 -3.16 13.41 -0.48
C ASP A 33 -2.12 14.45 -0.08
N GLU A 34 -1.19 14.76 -1.00
CA GLU A 34 -0.11 15.73 -0.75
C GLU A 34 -0.63 17.17 -0.57
N THR A 35 -1.85 17.47 -1.02
CA THR A 35 -2.42 18.82 -0.95
C THR A 35 -2.79 19.19 0.48
N ASP A 36 -3.39 18.25 1.22
CA ASP A 36 -3.81 18.43 2.62
C ASP A 36 -2.88 17.71 3.62
N GLY A 37 -2.01 16.81 3.14
CA GLY A 37 -1.12 15.99 3.96
C GLY A 37 -1.85 14.90 4.75
N MET A 38 -3.00 14.43 4.27
CA MET A 38 -3.87 13.47 4.96
C MET A 38 -3.93 12.12 4.25
N LEU A 39 -4.31 11.09 5.02
CA LEU A 39 -4.52 9.72 4.54
C LEU A 39 -6.02 9.42 4.40
N TYR A 40 -6.38 8.82 3.28
CA TYR A 40 -7.73 8.42 2.94
C TYR A 40 -7.82 6.92 2.69
N PRO A 41 -8.90 6.24 3.11
CA PRO A 41 -9.14 4.87 2.73
C PRO A 41 -9.37 4.77 1.22
N ILE A 42 -9.02 3.63 0.65
CA ILE A 42 -9.39 3.29 -0.73
C ILE A 42 -10.90 2.97 -0.74
N GLU A 43 -11.67 3.68 -1.57
CA GLU A 43 -13.14 3.56 -1.59
C GLU A 43 -13.65 2.65 -2.70
N THR A 44 -12.81 2.26 -3.66
CA THR A 44 -13.22 1.50 -4.85
C THR A 44 -12.42 0.22 -5.03
N GLU A 45 -13.09 -0.86 -5.48
CA GLU A 45 -12.46 -2.16 -5.74
C GLU A 45 -11.39 -2.05 -6.84
N GLU A 46 -11.66 -1.30 -7.92
CA GLU A 46 -10.70 -1.09 -9.01
C GLU A 46 -9.39 -0.44 -8.52
N GLU A 47 -9.51 0.58 -7.67
CA GLU A 47 -8.34 1.23 -7.08
C GLU A 47 -7.57 0.27 -6.16
N GLN A 48 -8.30 -0.54 -5.38
CA GLN A 48 -7.69 -1.52 -4.50
C GLN A 48 -6.93 -2.61 -5.30
N GLU A 49 -7.53 -3.14 -6.37
CA GLU A 49 -6.87 -4.13 -7.24
C GLU A 49 -5.59 -3.56 -7.87
N ASN A 50 -5.62 -2.31 -8.33
CA ASN A 50 -4.46 -1.66 -8.94
C ASN A 50 -3.32 -1.45 -7.92
N VAL A 51 -3.67 -1.03 -6.70
CA VAL A 51 -2.72 -0.84 -5.60
C VAL A 51 -2.06 -2.16 -5.20
N ILE A 52 -2.85 -3.23 -5.07
CA ILE A 52 -2.34 -4.57 -4.75
C ILE A 52 -1.41 -5.08 -5.86
N ALA A 53 -1.84 -5.03 -7.12
CA ALA A 53 -1.04 -5.51 -8.24
C ALA A 53 0.31 -4.78 -8.36
N THR A 54 0.31 -3.46 -8.12
CA THR A 54 1.54 -2.66 -8.09
C THR A 54 2.43 -3.07 -6.92
N PHE A 55 1.86 -3.20 -5.72
CA PHE A 55 2.60 -3.61 -4.53
C PHE A 55 3.24 -5.00 -4.70
N GLU A 56 2.51 -5.98 -5.21
CA GLU A 56 3.04 -7.33 -5.48
C GLU A 56 4.18 -7.31 -6.51
N THR A 57 4.08 -6.46 -7.53
CA THR A 57 5.15 -6.27 -8.51
C THR A 57 6.39 -5.68 -7.85
N LEU A 58 6.24 -4.63 -7.05
CA LEU A 58 7.34 -3.99 -6.34
C LEU A 58 7.99 -4.94 -5.33
N GLU A 59 7.21 -5.64 -4.52
CA GLU A 59 7.71 -6.65 -3.57
C GLU A 59 8.52 -7.74 -4.28
N ALA A 60 8.05 -8.23 -5.44
CA ALA A 60 8.80 -9.20 -6.24
C ALA A 60 10.13 -8.62 -6.72
N GLU A 61 10.15 -7.36 -7.18
CA GLU A 61 11.39 -6.68 -7.60
C GLU A 61 12.36 -6.42 -6.44
N PHE A 62 11.87 -6.17 -5.23
CA PHE A 62 12.71 -5.90 -4.05
C PHE A 62 13.24 -7.17 -3.37
N ASN A 63 12.58 -8.32 -3.54
CA ASN A 63 12.95 -9.60 -2.93
C ASN A 63 13.72 -10.57 -3.88
N GLU A 64 14.08 -10.15 -5.09
CA GLU A 64 15.05 -10.87 -5.98
C GLU A 64 16.52 -10.68 -5.55
#